data_AF-A0A511VCT7-F1
#
_entry.id   AF-A0A511VCT7-F1
#
_cell.length_a   1.000
_cell.length_b   1.000
_cell.length_c   1.000
_cell.angle_alpha   90.00
_cell.angle_beta   90.00
_cell.angle_gamma   90.00
#
_symmetry.space_group_name_H-M   'P 1'
#
loop_
_entity.id
_entity.type
_entity.pdbx_description
1 polymer ?
#
loop_
_entity_poly.entity_id
_entity_poly.type
_entity_poly.pdbx_seq_one_letter_code
_entity_poly.pdbx_strand_id
1 'polypeptide(L)'
;MDGGYDQLKNYESAKNIGAQAIIPLNLRNEKEPPEGIASNGTPRCSMGYEMTYWGANKDQLKFRCPHATGKVDCPLGMAACSSSNYGMVVKINVNKDLRRYSNPHRDSKRWKELYNERTSVERCNSRMKSYLTTNSLHVWGIDKVKTHIYLNAIVLLVSALAMAKESKKQQTA
;
A
#
# COMPACT_ATOMS: atom_id res chain seq x y z
N MET A 1 5.19 -13.20 -7.61
CA MET A 1 6.26 -12.19 -7.76
C MET A 1 5.85 -10.99 -6.91
N ASP A 2 6.13 -11.03 -5.59
CA ASP A 2 5.96 -9.87 -4.67
C ASP A 2 6.39 -10.20 -3.23
N GLY A 3 6.50 -11.48 -2.87
CA GLY A 3 6.78 -11.91 -1.49
C GLY A 3 8.11 -11.40 -0.91
N GLY A 4 9.05 -10.96 -1.75
CA GLY A 4 10.30 -10.34 -1.29
C GLY A 4 10.14 -8.89 -0.83
N TYR A 5 9.09 -8.19 -1.27
CA TYR A 5 8.83 -6.81 -0.83
C TYR A 5 8.12 -6.77 0.52
N ASP A 6 7.35 -7.81 0.86
CA ASP A 6 6.69 -7.96 2.15
C ASP A 6 7.67 -8.41 3.25
N GLN A 7 8.68 -7.57 3.50
CA GLN A 7 9.67 -7.73 4.55
C GLN A 7 9.59 -6.53 5.48
N LEU A 8 9.65 -6.76 6.79
CA LEU A 8 9.53 -5.70 7.82
C LEU A 8 10.49 -4.53 7.56
N LYS A 9 11.73 -4.83 7.14
CA LYS A 9 12.76 -3.83 6.82
C LYS A 9 12.32 -2.82 5.76
N ASN A 10 11.49 -3.22 4.79
CA ASN A 10 10.98 -2.31 3.77
C ASN A 10 9.94 -1.34 4.36
N TYR A 11 9.09 -1.82 5.27
CA TYR A 11 8.15 -0.97 6.00
C TYR A 11 8.88 0.03 6.92
N GLU A 12 9.91 -0.42 7.64
CA GLU A 12 10.74 0.43 8.48
C GLU A 12 11.48 1.50 7.66
N SER A 13 12.07 1.10 6.53
CA SER A 13 12.78 2.03 5.62
C SER A 13 11.84 3.10 5.07
N ALA A 14 10.63 2.72 4.65
CA ALA A 14 9.62 3.68 4.19
C ALA A 14 9.22 4.65 5.31
N LYS A 15 8.99 4.14 6.52
CA LYS A 15 8.64 4.98 7.66
C LYS A 15 9.76 5.96 8.03
N ASN A 16 11.02 5.53 7.98
CA ASN A 16 12.17 6.36 8.32
C ASN A 16 12.32 7.58 7.40
N ILE A 17 11.85 7.49 6.15
CA ILE A 17 11.81 8.61 5.20
C ILE A 17 10.48 9.37 5.21
N GLY A 18 9.60 9.10 6.19
CA GLY A 18 8.27 9.71 6.28
C GLY A 18 7.26 9.24 5.21
N ALA A 19 7.54 8.11 4.56
CA ALA A 19 6.68 7.52 3.53
C ALA A 19 5.86 6.34 4.10
N GLN A 20 4.79 5.99 3.39
CA GLN A 20 3.99 4.80 3.67
C GLN A 20 4.33 3.70 2.67
N ALA A 21 4.63 2.50 3.17
CA ALA A 21 4.70 1.30 2.34
C ALA A 21 3.30 0.80 1.95
N ILE A 22 3.05 0.74 0.64
CA ILE A 22 1.84 0.17 0.02
C ILE A 22 2.21 -1.18 -0.58
N ILE A 23 2.20 -2.22 0.27
CA ILE A 23 2.68 -3.56 -0.08
C ILE A 23 1.61 -4.59 0.33
N PRO A 24 1.18 -5.48 -0.59
CA PRO A 24 0.22 -6.52 -0.29
C PRO A 24 0.81 -7.49 0.72
N LEU A 25 -0.02 -7.96 1.65
CA LEU A 25 0.44 -8.89 2.67
C LEU A 25 0.64 -10.27 2.06
N ASN A 26 1.82 -10.84 2.22
CA ASN A 26 2.11 -12.22 1.85
C ASN A 26 1.71 -13.14 3.02
N LEU A 27 0.61 -13.84 2.85
CA LEU A 27 0.07 -14.76 3.85
C LEU A 27 0.83 -16.10 3.92
N ARG A 28 1.74 -16.37 2.97
CA ARG A 28 2.51 -17.63 2.95
C ARG A 28 3.41 -17.70 4.17
N ASN A 29 3.26 -18.76 4.96
CA ASN A 29 4.00 -19.00 6.21
C ASN A 29 3.82 -17.91 7.28
N GLU A 30 2.72 -17.16 7.23
CA GLU A 30 2.45 -16.15 8.24
C GLU A 30 2.06 -16.79 9.58
N LYS A 31 2.56 -16.24 10.69
CA LYS A 31 2.07 -16.61 12.02
C LYS A 31 0.62 -16.18 12.15
N GLU A 32 -0.14 -16.97 12.90
CA GLU A 32 -1.54 -16.68 13.19
C GLU A 32 -1.69 -15.24 13.71
N PRO A 33 -2.65 -14.45 13.18
CA PRO A 33 -2.85 -13.09 13.66
C PRO A 33 -3.22 -13.10 15.15
N PRO A 34 -2.99 -11.97 15.85
CA PRO A 34 -3.47 -11.83 17.22
C PRO A 34 -4.97 -12.12 17.32
N GLU A 35 -5.41 -12.62 18.47
CA GLU A 35 -6.81 -12.92 18.71
C GLU A 35 -7.70 -11.70 18.40
N GLY A 36 -8.81 -11.96 17.70
CA GLY A 36 -9.72 -10.90 17.27
C GLY A 36 -9.22 -10.04 16.10
N ILE A 37 -8.11 -10.39 15.44
CA ILE A 37 -7.62 -9.70 14.23
C ILE A 37 -7.67 -10.66 13.02
N ALA A 38 -8.20 -10.19 11.90
CA ALA A 38 -8.17 -10.91 10.63
C ALA A 38 -6.76 -10.93 10.03
N SER A 39 -6.53 -11.79 9.03
CA SER A 39 -5.23 -11.92 8.36
C SER A 39 -4.73 -10.60 7.78
N ASN A 40 -5.63 -9.78 7.21
CA ASN A 40 -5.31 -8.45 6.66
C ASN A 40 -5.11 -7.33 7.69
N GLY A 41 -5.15 -7.64 8.99
CA GLY A 41 -5.01 -6.64 10.07
C GLY A 41 -6.33 -5.93 10.43
N THR A 42 -7.46 -6.37 9.91
CA THR A 42 -8.77 -5.80 10.30
C THR A 42 -9.22 -6.40 11.64
N PRO A 43 -9.59 -5.60 12.64
CA PRO A 43 -10.15 -6.13 13.87
C PRO A 43 -11.52 -6.77 13.63
N ARG A 44 -11.86 -7.77 14.44
CA ARG A 44 -13.16 -8.42 14.48
C ARG A 44 -13.96 -7.91 15.67
N CYS A 45 -15.28 -7.78 15.52
CA CYS A 45 -16.15 -7.44 16.64
C CYS A 45 -16.36 -8.64 17.57
N SER A 46 -17.07 -8.45 18.69
CA SER A 46 -17.39 -9.52 19.63
C SER A 46 -18.13 -10.72 19.01
N MET A 47 -18.79 -10.52 17.86
CA MET A 47 -19.47 -11.57 17.09
C MET A 47 -18.58 -12.21 16.00
N GLY A 48 -17.30 -11.83 15.93
CA GLY A 48 -16.33 -12.38 14.98
C GLY A 48 -16.36 -11.75 13.58
N TYR A 49 -17.27 -10.82 13.29
CA TYR A 49 -17.31 -10.12 11.99
C TYR A 49 -16.18 -9.11 11.84
N GLU A 50 -15.56 -9.07 10.66
CA GLU A 50 -14.56 -8.05 10.32
C GLU A 50 -15.16 -6.64 10.37
N MET A 51 -14.48 -5.75 11.09
CA MET A 51 -14.96 -4.40 11.29
C MET A 51 -14.76 -3.53 10.05
N THR A 52 -15.61 -2.51 9.92
CA THR A 52 -15.53 -1.55 8.81
C THR A 52 -14.46 -0.50 9.08
N TYR A 53 -13.44 -0.42 8.21
CA TYR A 53 -12.52 0.71 8.20
C TYR A 53 -13.29 2.03 7.97
N TRP A 54 -13.09 3.00 8.87
CA TRP A 54 -13.82 4.28 8.92
C TRP A 54 -12.87 5.49 8.84
N GLY A 55 -11.69 5.28 8.26
CA GLY A 55 -10.65 6.30 8.10
C GLY A 55 -9.51 6.16 9.09
N ALA A 56 -8.52 7.04 8.92
CA ALA A 56 -7.33 7.11 9.75
C ALA A 56 -7.12 8.55 10.24
N ASN A 57 -6.53 8.69 11.42
CA ASN A 57 -6.05 9.96 11.94
C ASN A 57 -4.60 9.78 12.40
N LYS A 58 -3.66 10.45 11.72
CA LYS A 58 -2.22 10.24 11.90
C LYS A 58 -1.87 8.75 11.81
N ASP A 59 -1.32 8.18 12.88
CA ASP A 59 -0.95 6.77 12.96
C ASP A 59 -2.06 5.88 13.52
N GLN A 60 -3.30 6.37 13.65
CA GLN A 60 -4.42 5.60 14.18
C GLN A 60 -5.42 5.25 13.10
N LEU A 61 -5.61 3.96 12.85
CA LEU A 61 -6.69 3.42 12.03
C LEU A 61 -7.95 3.30 12.89
N LYS A 62 -9.08 3.81 12.39
CA LYS A 62 -10.38 3.71 13.06
C LYS A 62 -11.23 2.66 12.36
N PHE A 63 -11.76 1.74 13.15
CA PHE A 63 -12.69 0.71 12.71
C PHE A 63 -14.01 0.83 13.44
N ARG A 64 -15.13 0.63 12.74
CA ARG A 64 -16.49 0.68 13.27
C ARG A 64 -17.20 -0.65 13.11
N CYS A 65 -18.19 -0.89 13.97
CA CYS A 65 -19.07 -2.04 13.89
C CYS A 65 -19.66 -2.20 12.47
N PRO A 66 -19.52 -3.38 11.85
CA PRO A 66 -19.99 -3.59 10.48
C PRO A 66 -21.51 -3.46 10.37
N HIS A 67 -22.24 -3.86 11.41
CA HIS A 67 -23.70 -3.71 11.50
C HIS A 67 -24.15 -2.25 11.55
N ALA A 68 -23.51 -1.42 12.39
CA ALA A 68 -23.79 0.01 12.44
C ALA A 68 -23.46 0.74 11.12
N THR A 69 -22.60 0.15 10.27
CA THR A 69 -22.28 0.67 8.94
C THR A 69 -23.11 0.03 7.82
N GLY A 70 -24.05 -0.86 8.13
CA GLY A 70 -24.91 -1.53 7.16
C GLY A 70 -24.23 -2.59 6.29
N LYS A 71 -23.04 -3.09 6.67
CA LYS A 71 -22.33 -4.13 5.91
C LYS A 71 -22.78 -5.55 6.24
N VAL A 72 -23.25 -5.77 7.45
CA VAL A 72 -23.64 -7.09 7.98
C VAL A 72 -24.91 -6.91 8.80
N ASP A 73 -25.85 -7.83 8.67
CA ASP A 73 -26.97 -7.92 9.61
C ASP A 73 -26.59 -8.82 10.78
N CYS A 74 -26.42 -8.24 11.96
CA CYS A 74 -25.92 -8.95 13.15
C CYS A 74 -27.11 -9.54 13.91
N PRO A 75 -27.16 -10.86 14.16
CA PRO A 75 -28.31 -11.49 14.82
C PRO A 75 -28.62 -10.93 16.22
N LEU A 76 -27.58 -10.50 16.95
CA LEU A 76 -27.70 -9.89 18.29
C LEU A 76 -27.68 -8.35 18.24
N GLY A 77 -27.78 -7.78 17.03
CA GLY A 77 -27.70 -6.35 16.77
C GLY A 77 -26.38 -5.72 17.24
N MET A 78 -26.41 -4.40 17.44
CA MET A 78 -25.26 -3.66 17.97
C MET A 78 -25.15 -3.69 19.50
N ALA A 79 -26.26 -3.95 20.20
CA ALA A 79 -26.34 -3.90 21.67
C ALA A 79 -25.38 -4.89 22.33
N ALA A 80 -25.11 -6.03 21.70
CA ALA A 80 -24.15 -7.02 22.18
C ALA A 80 -22.68 -6.53 22.15
N CYS A 81 -22.36 -5.52 21.33
CA CYS A 81 -21.00 -5.00 21.18
C CYS A 81 -20.82 -3.62 21.82
N SER A 82 -21.87 -2.80 21.92
CA SER A 82 -21.81 -1.46 22.49
C SER A 82 -23.19 -0.96 22.90
N SER A 83 -23.25 -0.15 23.95
CA SER A 83 -24.46 0.56 24.38
C SER A 83 -24.79 1.78 23.52
N SER A 84 -23.88 2.21 22.62
CA SER A 84 -24.09 3.36 21.74
C SER A 84 -24.73 2.97 20.41
N ASN A 85 -25.62 3.81 19.88
CA ASN A 85 -26.15 3.70 18.51
C ASN A 85 -25.05 3.84 17.43
N TYR A 86 -23.87 4.34 17.80
CA TYR A 86 -22.70 4.42 16.94
C TYR A 86 -21.99 3.05 16.79
N GLY A 87 -22.35 2.07 17.62
CA GLY A 87 -21.73 0.75 17.66
C GLY A 87 -20.28 0.77 18.19
N MET A 88 -19.71 -0.43 18.31
CA MET A 88 -18.32 -0.61 18.74
C MET A 88 -17.34 0.12 17.82
N VAL A 89 -16.35 0.79 18.41
CA VAL A 89 -15.25 1.47 17.71
C VAL A 89 -13.93 0.93 18.24
N VAL A 90 -13.08 0.46 17.33
CA VAL A 90 -11.72 0.02 17.65
C VAL A 90 -10.74 0.94 16.96
N LYS A 91 -9.74 1.42 17.70
CA LYS A 91 -8.63 2.22 17.16
C LYS A 91 -7.35 1.41 17.26
N ILE A 92 -6.63 1.28 16.15
CA ILE A 92 -5.36 0.56 16.10
C ILE A 92 -4.26 1.52 15.70
N ASN A 93 -3.16 1.52 16.47
CA ASN A 93 -1.96 2.26 16.11
C ASN A 93 -1.16 1.47 15.07
N VAL A 94 -0.87 2.10 13.93
CA VAL A 94 -0.05 1.56 12.83
C VAL A 94 1.33 1.15 13.33
N ASN A 95 1.88 1.86 14.32
CA ASN A 95 3.20 1.60 14.87
C ASN A 95 3.30 0.31 15.70
N LYS A 96 2.16 -0.31 16.06
CA LYS A 96 2.14 -1.60 16.77
C LYS A 96 2.72 -2.72 15.90
N ASP A 97 2.44 -2.67 14.61
CA ASP A 97 2.97 -3.60 13.61
C ASP A 97 2.88 -2.92 12.24
N LEU A 98 4.01 -2.37 11.78
CA LEU A 98 4.11 -1.62 10.52
C LEU A 98 3.81 -2.48 9.30
N ARG A 99 4.02 -3.80 9.41
CA ARG A 99 3.70 -4.74 8.34
C ARG A 99 2.21 -5.02 8.34
N ARG A 100 1.59 -5.32 9.48
CA ARG A 100 0.18 -5.74 9.53
C ARG A 100 -0.81 -4.58 9.36
N TYR A 101 -0.51 -3.42 9.94
CA TYR A 101 -1.37 -2.25 9.86
C TYR A 101 -0.78 -1.24 8.87
N SER A 102 -1.54 -0.87 7.85
CA SER A 102 -1.14 0.14 6.87
C SER A 102 -2.08 1.33 6.92
N ASN A 103 -1.57 2.54 6.63
CA ASN A 103 -2.40 3.73 6.45
C ASN A 103 -2.17 4.32 5.04
N PRO A 104 -3.12 4.21 4.10
CA PRO A 104 -4.49 3.73 4.25
C PRO A 104 -4.59 2.24 4.56
N HIS A 105 -5.68 1.81 5.21
CA HIS A 105 -5.91 0.38 5.51
C HIS A 105 -5.95 -0.44 4.24
N ARG A 106 -5.40 -1.67 4.30
CA ARG A 106 -5.46 -2.61 3.17
C ARG A 106 -6.91 -2.86 2.76
N ASP A 107 -7.10 -3.17 1.49
CA ASP A 107 -8.41 -3.35 0.85
C ASP A 107 -9.31 -2.10 0.78
N SER A 108 -8.91 -0.99 1.41
CA SER A 108 -9.61 0.29 1.22
C SER A 108 -9.47 0.78 -0.23
N LYS A 109 -10.47 1.53 -0.70
CA LYS A 109 -10.46 2.12 -2.05
C LYS A 109 -9.17 2.90 -2.30
N ARG A 110 -8.78 3.75 -1.35
CA ARG A 110 -7.57 4.56 -1.46
C ARG A 110 -6.29 3.73 -1.53
N TRP A 111 -6.21 2.64 -0.76
CA TRP A 111 -5.07 1.72 -0.83
C TRP A 111 -4.97 1.08 -2.20
N LYS A 112 -6.09 0.61 -2.76
CA LYS A 112 -6.14 0.00 -4.10
C LYS A 112 -5.74 0.98 -5.20
N GLU A 113 -6.20 2.23 -5.12
CA GLU A 113 -5.77 3.30 -6.03
C GLU A 113 -4.25 3.49 -6.00
N LEU A 114 -3.67 3.64 -4.79
CA LEU A 114 -2.23 3.81 -4.64
C LEU A 114 -1.44 2.58 -5.11
N TYR A 115 -1.96 1.37 -4.86
CA TYR A 115 -1.32 0.14 -5.30
C TYR A 115 -1.31 0.02 -6.83
N ASN A 116 -2.38 0.47 -7.50
CA ASN A 116 -2.46 0.43 -8.96
C ASN A 116 -1.44 1.35 -9.66
N GLU A 117 -0.96 2.40 -8.98
CA GLU A 117 0.12 3.27 -9.51
C GLU A 117 1.44 2.50 -9.72
N ARG A 118 1.62 1.34 -9.06
CA ARG A 118 2.79 0.47 -9.24
C ARG A 118 3.03 0.09 -10.70
N THR A 119 1.95 -0.12 -11.47
CA THR A 119 2.06 -0.48 -12.89
C THR A 119 2.82 0.60 -13.69
N SER A 120 2.72 1.87 -13.31
CA SER A 120 3.51 2.95 -13.93
C SER A 120 5.01 2.74 -13.70
N VAL A 121 5.40 2.42 -12.46
CA VAL A 121 6.80 2.13 -12.08
C VAL A 121 7.32 0.88 -12.80
N GLU A 122 6.51 -0.17 -12.90
CA GLU A 122 6.88 -1.39 -13.64
C GLU A 122 7.12 -1.13 -15.13
N ARG A 123 6.28 -0.27 -15.75
CA ARG A 123 6.49 0.17 -17.14
C ARG A 123 7.79 0.95 -17.28
N CYS A 124 8.11 1.86 -16.36
CA CYS A 124 9.39 2.57 -16.36
C CYS A 124 10.57 1.60 -16.24
N ASN A 125 10.48 0.63 -15.32
CA ASN A 125 11.50 -0.40 -15.15
C ASN A 125 11.67 -1.26 -16.40
N SER A 126 10.57 -1.65 -17.04
CA SER A 126 10.60 -2.37 -18.32
C SER A 126 11.29 -1.54 -19.40
N ARG A 127 10.97 -0.24 -19.53
CA ARG A 127 11.63 0.64 -20.50
C ARG A 127 13.13 0.76 -20.27
N MET A 128 13.55 0.93 -19.01
CA MET A 128 14.98 0.97 -18.67
C MET A 128 15.70 -0.33 -19.07
N LYS A 129 15.09 -1.48 -18.77
CA LYS A 129 15.64 -2.80 -19.10
C LYS A 129 15.72 -3.05 -20.60
N SER A 130 14.67 -2.71 -21.33
CA SER A 130 14.51 -3.06 -22.75
C SER A 130 15.14 -2.04 -23.71
N TYR A 131 15.07 -0.74 -23.39
CA TYR A 131 15.48 0.33 -24.32
C TYR A 131 16.69 1.12 -23.85
N LEU A 132 17.01 1.12 -22.56
CA LEU A 132 18.14 1.87 -21.99
C LEU A 132 19.21 0.94 -21.43
N THR A 133 19.36 -0.25 -22.02
CA THR A 133 20.48 -1.18 -21.78
C THR A 133 20.72 -1.60 -20.33
N THR A 134 19.79 -1.39 -19.40
CA THR A 134 19.96 -1.78 -17.99
C THR A 134 20.18 -3.29 -17.82
N ASN A 135 19.66 -4.12 -18.72
CA ASN A 135 19.91 -5.57 -18.75
C ASN A 135 21.16 -5.98 -19.54
N SER A 136 21.78 -5.06 -20.28
CA SER A 136 22.92 -5.32 -21.19
C SER A 136 24.05 -4.31 -20.95
N LEU A 137 24.36 -4.09 -19.67
CA LEU A 137 25.43 -3.18 -19.24
C LEU A 137 26.78 -3.85 -19.49
N HIS A 138 27.66 -3.15 -20.22
CA HIS A 138 29.03 -3.57 -20.49
C HIS A 138 30.05 -2.83 -19.59
N VAL A 139 29.59 -2.30 -18.46
CA VAL A 139 30.41 -1.55 -17.49
C VAL A 139 30.62 -2.36 -16.22
N TRP A 140 31.87 -2.38 -15.74
CA TRP A 140 32.28 -3.11 -14.54
C TRP A 140 32.46 -2.18 -13.34
N GLY A 141 31.96 -2.59 -12.18
CA GLY A 141 32.05 -1.84 -10.91
C GLY A 141 30.74 -1.16 -10.52
N ILE A 142 30.35 -1.31 -9.25
CA ILE A 142 29.03 -0.88 -8.75
C ILE A 142 28.78 0.61 -8.93
N ASP A 143 29.81 1.46 -8.77
CA ASP A 143 29.66 2.91 -8.90
C ASP A 143 29.46 3.32 -10.36
N LYS A 144 30.17 2.68 -11.30
CA LYS A 144 29.96 2.93 -12.75
C LYS A 144 28.57 2.49 -13.18
N VAL A 145 28.11 1.33 -12.69
CA VAL A 145 26.75 0.83 -12.93
C VAL A 145 25.72 1.81 -12.38
N LYS A 146 25.87 2.28 -11.13
CA LYS A 146 24.97 3.27 -10.54
C LYS A 146 24.89 4.53 -11.39
N THR A 147 26.02 5.11 -11.80
CA THR A 147 26.05 6.29 -12.68
C THR A 147 25.32 6.04 -13.98
N HIS A 148 25.54 4.90 -14.63
CA HIS A 148 24.83 4.53 -15.87
C HIS A 148 23.31 4.44 -15.66
N ILE A 149 22.85 3.86 -14.55
CA ILE A 149 21.43 3.78 -14.24
C ILE A 149 20.83 5.16 -13.98
N TYR A 150 21.53 6.06 -13.29
CA TYR A 150 21.09 7.43 -13.10
C TYR A 150 20.96 8.18 -14.43
N LEU A 151 21.94 8.05 -15.32
CA LEU A 151 21.87 8.65 -16.67
C LEU A 151 20.67 8.12 -17.46
N ASN A 152 20.43 6.80 -17.43
CA ASN A 152 19.24 6.22 -18.07
C ASN A 152 17.94 6.78 -17.51
N ALA A 153 17.84 6.92 -16.18
CA ALA A 153 16.66 7.49 -15.55
C ALA A 153 16.42 8.95 -15.96
N ILE A 154 17.48 9.76 -16.04
CA ILE A 154 17.42 11.14 -16.52
C ILE A 154 16.94 11.18 -17.98
N VAL A 155 17.51 10.36 -18.86
CA VAL A 155 17.10 10.27 -20.27
C VAL A 155 15.62 9.90 -20.38
N LEU A 156 15.17 8.89 -19.63
CA LEU A 156 13.76 8.48 -19.63
C LEU A 156 12.82 9.62 -19.21
N LEU A 157 13.18 10.37 -18.17
CA LEU A 157 12.41 11.52 -17.69
C LEU A 157 12.37 12.65 -18.73
N VAL A 158 13.51 13.00 -19.31
CA VAL A 158 13.61 14.05 -20.33
C VAL A 158 12.80 13.67 -21.56
N SER A 159 12.90 12.43 -22.05
CA SER A 159 12.10 11.95 -23.18
C SER A 159 10.59 12.01 -22.88
N ALA A 160 10.18 11.61 -21.66
CA ALA A 160 8.77 11.68 -21.25
C ALA A 160 8.25 13.13 -21.21
N LEU A 161 9.06 14.07 -20.68
CA LEU A 161 8.71 15.50 -20.64
C LEU A 161 8.63 16.11 -22.04
N ALA A 162 9.57 15.76 -22.93
CA ALA A 162 9.57 16.22 -24.31
C ALA A 162 8.31 15.74 -25.06
N MET A 163 7.98 14.45 -24.96
CA MET A 163 6.74 13.90 -25.54
C MET A 163 5.49 14.57 -24.98
N ALA A 164 5.40 14.77 -23.66
CA ALA A 164 4.26 15.42 -23.04
C ALA A 164 4.09 16.88 -23.52
N LYS A 165 5.19 17.59 -23.78
CA LYS A 165 5.16 18.95 -24.34
C LYS A 165 4.65 18.95 -25.79
N GLU A 166 5.08 17.99 -26.61
CA GLU A 166 4.58 17.87 -27.99
C GLU A 166 3.10 17.51 -28.05
N SER A 167 2.64 16.54 -27.25
CA SER A 167 1.21 16.19 -27.17
C SER A 167 0.33 17.37 -26.77
N LYS A 168 0.80 18.20 -25.82
CA LYS A 168 0.08 19.44 -25.46
C LYS A 168 0.00 20.42 -26.62
N LYS A 169 1.10 20.61 -27.37
CA LYS A 169 1.15 21.51 -28.53
C LYS A 169 0.18 21.07 -29.64
N GLN A 170 0.06 19.76 -29.87
CA GLN A 170 -0.86 19.17 -30.85
C GLN A 170 -2.34 19.24 -30.44
N GLN A 171 -2.66 19.28 -29.13
CA GLN A 171 -4.04 19.43 -28.65
C GLN A 171 -4.53 20.88 -28.69
N THR A 172 -3.62 21.85 -28.69
CA THR A 172 -3.94 23.28 -28.74
C THR A 172 -3.91 23.88 -30.15
N ALA A 173 -3.48 23.11 -31.15
CA ALA A 173 -3.46 23.48 -32.56
C ALA A 173 -4.67 22.88 -33.28
#